data_AF-A0A6J7TXJ7-F1
#
_entry.id   AF-A0A6J7TXJ7-F1
#
_cell.length_a   1.000
_cell.length_b   1.000
_cell.length_c   1.000
_cell.angle_alpha   90.00
_cell.angle_beta   90.00
_cell.angle_gamma   90.00
#
_symmetry.space_group_name_H-M   'P 1'
#
loop_
_entity.id
_entity.type
_entity.pdbx_description
1 polymer ?
#
loop_
_entity_poly.entity_id
_entity_poly.type
_entity_poly.pdbx_seq_one_letter_code
_entity_poly.pdbx_strand_id
1 'polypeptide(L)'
;MVRQPGRLRILAGKFIAMKLFALVMIILSAVISISASVILAPRAKVSTDLWFGADGRHALFTSFINIVISVIGFGTIGMVLGLLLRSPISAISFGVLWLLIIENLLIAVKNSLQDWMPGAQLSAIASGGVPRGMTTGIEYSHALLVGGIYVAIGAAVASFLFVRRDVSN
;
A
#
# COMPACT_ATOMS: atom_id res chain seq x y z
N MET A 1 6.93 29.64 -26.39
CA MET A 1 6.61 28.75 -25.24
C MET A 1 7.18 27.37 -25.53
N VAL A 2 8.31 27.03 -24.91
CA VAL A 2 9.03 25.77 -25.17
C VAL A 2 8.26 24.62 -24.51
N ARG A 3 7.71 23.72 -25.32
CA ARG A 3 7.14 22.45 -24.85
C ARG A 3 8.28 21.60 -24.27
N GLN A 4 8.40 21.53 -22.94
CA GLN A 4 9.39 20.65 -22.32
C GLN A 4 8.98 19.18 -22.52
N PRO A 5 9.73 18.36 -23.29
CA PRO A 5 9.40 16.96 -23.56
C PRO A 5 9.67 16.02 -22.36
N GLY A 6 10.00 16.58 -21.18
CA GLY A 6 10.53 15.83 -20.04
C GLY A 6 9.57 15.63 -18.85
N ARG A 7 8.34 16.17 -18.88
CA ARG A 7 7.47 16.19 -17.70
C ARG A 7 7.08 14.80 -17.19
N LEU A 8 6.83 13.87 -18.10
CA LEU A 8 6.57 12.47 -17.75
C LEU A 8 7.82 11.77 -17.17
N ARG A 9 9.02 12.14 -17.64
CA ARG A 9 10.29 11.66 -17.08
C ARG A 9 10.52 12.19 -15.66
N ILE A 10 10.17 13.45 -15.39
CA ILE A 10 10.23 14.04 -14.03
C ILE A 10 9.23 13.35 -13.10
N LEU A 11 8.01 13.11 -13.56
CA LEU A 11 6.99 12.39 -12.80
C LEU A 11 7.43 10.96 -12.46
N ALA A 12 7.98 10.24 -13.45
CA ALA A 12 8.54 8.91 -13.26
C ALA A 12 9.72 8.92 -12.27
N GLY A 13 10.63 9.89 -12.39
CA GLY A 13 11.75 10.05 -11.46
C GLY A 13 11.27 10.29 -10.02
N LYS A 14 10.28 11.17 -9.82
CA LYS A 14 9.66 11.42 -8.52
C LYS A 14 9.00 10.15 -7.95
N PHE A 15 8.29 9.41 -8.78
CA PHE A 15 7.65 8.15 -8.38
C PHE A 15 8.69 7.12 -7.94
N ILE A 16 9.74 6.90 -8.73
CA ILE A 16 10.83 5.95 -8.42
C ILE A 16 11.54 6.38 -7.12
N ALA A 17 11.89 7.65 -6.98
CA ALA A 17 12.53 8.17 -5.77
C ALA A 17 11.64 7.95 -4.52
N MET A 18 10.34 8.21 -4.64
CA MET A 18 9.38 7.96 -3.58
C MET A 18 9.31 6.47 -3.20
N LYS A 19 9.30 5.56 -4.19
CA LYS A 19 9.27 4.12 -3.91
C LYS A 19 10.57 3.60 -3.30
N LEU A 20 11.73 4.10 -3.75
CA LEU A 20 13.03 3.77 -3.15
C LEU A 20 13.10 4.22 -1.70
N PHE A 21 12.66 5.45 -1.42
CA PHE A 21 12.59 5.96 -0.05
C PHE A 21 11.68 5.09 0.82
N ALA A 22 10.48 4.73 0.31
CA ALA A 22 9.57 3.84 1.02
C ALA A 22 10.20 2.46 1.28
N LEU A 23 10.95 1.90 0.34
CA LEU A 23 11.64 0.62 0.50
C LEU A 23 12.66 0.68 1.65
N VAL A 24 13.46 1.74 1.73
CA VAL A 24 14.41 1.95 2.83
C VAL A 24 13.68 2.01 4.17
N MET A 25 12.54 2.72 4.23
CA MET A 25 11.73 2.81 5.44
C MET A 25 11.11 1.47 5.86
N ILE A 26 10.69 0.64 4.89
CA ILE A 26 10.17 -0.71 5.17
C ILE A 26 11.29 -1.60 5.74
N ILE A 27 12.50 -1.54 5.18
CA ILE A 27 13.65 -2.29 5.69
C ILE A 27 13.96 -1.85 7.12
N LEU A 28 14.01 -0.54 7.38
CA LEU A 28 14.24 -0.02 8.73
C LEU A 28 13.16 -0.49 9.71
N SER A 29 11.89 -0.42 9.31
CA SER A 29 10.75 -0.91 10.10
C SER A 29 10.86 -2.41 10.39
N ALA A 30 11.23 -3.21 9.40
CA ALA A 30 11.43 -4.65 9.56
C ALA A 30 12.56 -4.96 10.55
N VAL A 31 13.69 -4.26 10.47
CA VAL A 31 14.81 -4.41 11.41
C VAL A 31 14.37 -4.08 12.83
N ILE A 32 13.69 -2.95 13.03
CA ILE A 32 13.20 -2.53 14.35
C ILE A 32 12.19 -3.55 14.90
N SER A 33 11.24 -3.99 14.07
CA SER A 33 10.18 -4.92 14.45
C SER A 33 10.73 -6.30 14.84
N ILE A 34 11.66 -6.86 14.04
CA ILE A 34 12.31 -8.15 14.33
C ILE A 34 13.16 -8.02 15.61
N SER A 35 13.93 -6.93 15.74
CA SER A 35 14.77 -6.71 16.93
C SER A 35 13.93 -6.61 18.20
N ALA A 36 12.84 -5.83 18.16
CA ALA A 36 11.91 -5.71 19.28
C ALA A 36 11.27 -7.06 19.62
N SER A 37 10.89 -7.85 18.61
CA SER A 37 10.30 -9.17 18.79
C SER A 37 11.26 -10.15 19.49
N VAL A 38 12.53 -10.19 19.08
CA VAL A 38 13.55 -11.05 19.70
C VAL A 38 13.84 -10.64 21.14
N ILE A 39 13.86 -9.33 21.44
CA ILE A 39 14.10 -8.81 22.81
C ILE A 39 12.93 -9.13 23.75
N LEU A 40 11.70 -9.13 23.24
CA LEU A 40 10.49 -9.34 24.03
C LEU A 40 10.08 -10.81 24.15
N ALA A 41 10.44 -11.66 23.20
CA ALA A 41 10.05 -13.08 23.18
C ALA A 41 10.37 -13.87 24.46
N PRO A 42 11.55 -13.71 25.11
CA PRO A 42 11.86 -14.40 26.36
C PRO A 42 10.93 -13.99 27.51
N ARG A 43 10.53 -12.71 27.55
CA ARG A 43 9.62 -12.17 28.58
C ARG A 43 8.17 -12.63 28.35
N ALA A 44 7.80 -12.85 27.09
CA ALA A 44 6.48 -13.31 26.69
C ALA A 44 6.31 -14.84 26.69
N LYS A 45 7.37 -15.61 27.03
CA LYS A 45 7.41 -17.08 26.97
C LYS A 45 7.06 -17.65 25.59
N VAL A 46 7.47 -16.96 24.52
CA VAL A 46 7.25 -17.40 23.13
C VAL A 46 8.49 -18.16 22.65
N SER A 47 8.31 -19.40 22.17
CA SER A 47 9.42 -20.15 21.54
C SER A 47 9.83 -19.48 20.22
N THR A 48 11.14 -19.31 20.05
CA THR A 48 11.77 -18.70 18.85
C THR A 48 12.46 -19.74 17.96
N ASP A 49 12.32 -21.03 18.28
CA ASP A 49 13.08 -22.13 17.66
C ASP A 49 12.83 -22.23 16.14
N LEU A 50 11.62 -21.86 15.71
CA LEU A 50 11.20 -21.91 14.31
C LEU A 50 11.42 -20.59 13.56
N TRP A 51 11.75 -19.48 14.25
CA TRP A 51 11.78 -18.14 13.65
C TRP A 51 12.91 -17.97 12.64
N PHE A 52 14.07 -18.56 12.93
CA PHE A 52 15.25 -18.50 12.07
C PHE A 52 15.41 -19.73 11.15
N GLY A 53 14.45 -20.66 11.22
CA GLY A 53 14.38 -21.82 10.33
C GLY A 53 14.02 -21.44 8.89
N ALA A 54 14.00 -22.44 8.00
CA ALA A 54 13.64 -22.22 6.59
C ALA A 54 12.22 -21.66 6.44
N ASP A 55 11.26 -22.19 7.20
CA ASP A 55 9.86 -21.75 7.18
C ASP A 55 9.69 -20.33 7.74
N GLY A 56 10.39 -20.02 8.83
CA GLY A 56 10.39 -18.67 9.41
C GLY A 56 10.96 -17.62 8.46
N ARG A 57 12.08 -17.92 7.79
CA ARG A 57 12.64 -17.04 6.75
C ARG A 57 11.70 -16.86 5.56
N HIS A 58 11.05 -17.94 5.11
CA HIS A 58 10.10 -17.87 4.01
C HIS A 58 8.87 -17.01 4.37
N ALA A 59 8.34 -17.16 5.59
CA ALA A 59 7.25 -16.34 6.10
C ALA A 59 7.64 -14.86 6.21
N LEU A 60 8.83 -14.56 6.75
CA LEU A 60 9.35 -13.19 6.84
C LEU A 60 9.51 -12.56 5.44
N PHE A 61 10.03 -13.32 4.47
CA PHE A 61 10.21 -12.85 3.10
C PHE A 61 8.87 -12.60 2.39
N THR A 62 7.90 -13.49 2.59
CA THR A 62 6.56 -13.34 2.03
C THR A 62 5.87 -12.09 2.60
N SER A 63 5.90 -11.92 3.92
CA SER A 63 5.36 -10.73 4.58
C SER A 63 6.07 -9.46 4.13
N PHE A 64 7.38 -9.50 3.94
CA PHE A 64 8.14 -8.36 3.42
C PHE A 64 7.66 -7.95 2.02
N ILE A 65 7.51 -8.90 1.09
CA ILE A 65 6.99 -8.65 -0.26
C ILE A 65 5.58 -8.07 -0.20
N ASN A 66 4.71 -8.65 0.62
CA ASN A 66 3.33 -8.22 0.82
C ASN A 66 3.24 -6.76 1.27
N ILE A 67 4.06 -6.38 2.26
CA ILE A 67 4.16 -5.00 2.74
C ILE A 67 4.66 -4.07 1.62
N VAL A 68 5.69 -4.47 0.87
CA VAL A 68 6.20 -3.68 -0.26
C VAL A 68 5.12 -3.43 -1.31
N ILE A 69 4.37 -4.46 -1.72
CA ILE A 69 3.28 -4.32 -2.68
C ILE A 69 2.20 -3.36 -2.15
N SER A 70 1.79 -3.55 -0.90
CA SER A 70 0.77 -2.70 -0.27
C SER A 70 1.20 -1.23 -0.16
N VAL A 71 2.43 -0.97 0.29
CA VAL A 71 2.98 0.39 0.38
C VAL A 71 3.11 1.04 -1.00
N ILE A 72 3.49 0.27 -2.02
CA ILE A 72 3.46 0.75 -3.41
C ILE A 72 2.03 1.14 -3.78
N GLY A 73 1.03 0.30 -3.49
CA GLY A 73 -0.38 0.57 -3.76
C GLY A 73 -0.88 1.85 -3.07
N PHE A 74 -0.73 1.95 -1.76
CA PHE A 74 -1.12 3.13 -0.98
C PHE A 74 -0.40 4.40 -1.44
N GLY A 75 0.91 4.30 -1.69
CA GLY A 75 1.69 5.44 -2.17
C GLY A 75 1.26 5.92 -3.55
N THR A 76 0.78 5.02 -4.42
CA THR A 76 0.25 5.38 -5.74
C THR A 76 -1.11 6.08 -5.60
N ILE A 77 -2.03 5.54 -4.79
CA ILE A 77 -3.32 6.20 -4.51
C ILE A 77 -3.11 7.59 -3.91
N GLY A 78 -2.22 7.73 -2.93
CA GLY A 78 -1.89 9.03 -2.33
C GLY A 78 -1.33 10.03 -3.34
N MET A 79 -0.48 9.58 -4.27
CA MET A 79 0.02 10.42 -5.36
C MET A 79 -1.09 10.85 -6.32
N VAL A 80 -2.00 9.94 -6.68
CA VAL A 80 -3.17 10.24 -7.53
C VAL A 80 -4.05 11.30 -6.85
N LEU A 81 -4.36 11.12 -5.56
CA LEU A 81 -5.12 12.09 -4.77
C LEU A 81 -4.43 13.46 -4.71
N GLY A 82 -3.10 13.48 -4.52
CA GLY A 82 -2.31 14.71 -4.56
C GLY A 82 -2.40 15.45 -5.89
N LEU A 83 -2.39 14.72 -7.00
CA LEU A 83 -2.54 15.30 -8.34
C LEU A 83 -3.96 15.79 -8.62
N LEU A 84 -4.97 15.05 -8.15
CA LEU A 84 -6.40 15.39 -8.33
C LEU A 84 -6.81 16.61 -7.50
N LEU A 85 -6.51 16.59 -6.21
CA LEU A 85 -6.89 17.63 -5.26
C LEU A 85 -6.03 18.89 -5.39
N ARG A 86 -4.87 18.79 -6.08
CA ARG A 86 -3.92 19.91 -6.30
C ARG A 86 -3.41 20.56 -5.02
N SER A 87 -3.56 19.90 -3.88
CA SER A 87 -3.13 20.35 -2.55
C SER A 87 -2.56 19.16 -1.80
N PRO A 88 -1.25 19.17 -1.42
CA PRO A 88 -0.65 18.09 -0.64
C PRO A 88 -1.35 17.87 0.71
N ILE A 89 -1.72 18.96 1.38
CA ILE A 89 -2.37 18.91 2.69
C ILE A 89 -3.75 18.26 2.57
N SER A 90 -4.54 18.69 1.59
CA SER A 90 -5.89 18.15 1.37
C SER A 90 -5.85 16.66 0.99
N ALA A 91 -4.86 16.24 0.19
CA ALA A 91 -4.72 14.84 -0.19
C ALA A 91 -4.32 13.94 0.97
N ILE A 92 -3.42 14.39 1.83
CA ILE A 92 -3.05 13.65 3.04
C ILE A 92 -4.27 13.55 3.97
N SER A 93 -4.94 14.66 4.25
CA SER A 93 -6.12 14.67 5.13
C SER A 93 -7.22 13.76 4.62
N PHE A 94 -7.50 13.79 3.31
CA PHE A 94 -8.50 12.93 2.70
C PHE A 94 -8.12 11.45 2.80
N GLY A 95 -6.87 11.10 2.46
CA GLY A 95 -6.39 9.73 2.55
C GLY A 95 -6.44 9.17 3.97
N VAL A 96 -6.02 9.96 4.96
CA VAL A 96 -6.05 9.56 6.38
C VAL A 96 -7.50 9.42 6.88
N LEU A 97 -8.37 10.39 6.60
CA LEU A 97 -9.78 10.34 7.00
C LEU A 97 -10.49 9.14 6.37
N TRP A 98 -10.21 8.85 5.10
CA TRP A 98 -10.78 7.72 4.39
C TRP A 98 -10.39 6.40 5.06
N LEU A 99 -9.08 6.16 5.25
CA LEU A 99 -8.57 4.89 5.77
C LEU A 99 -8.87 4.64 7.25
N LEU A 100 -8.83 5.69 8.07
CA LEU A 100 -9.00 5.52 9.52
C LEU A 100 -10.46 5.55 9.95
N ILE A 101 -11.31 6.31 9.27
CA ILE A 101 -12.67 6.58 9.74
C ILE A 101 -13.71 6.07 8.74
N ILE A 102 -13.71 6.61 7.52
CA ILE A 102 -14.83 6.38 6.58
C ILE A 102 -14.96 4.90 6.22
N GLU A 103 -13.85 4.27 5.85
CA GLU A 103 -13.86 2.90 5.37
C GLU A 103 -14.24 1.91 6.46
N ASN A 104 -13.72 2.11 7.68
CA ASN A 104 -14.08 1.30 8.85
C ASN A 104 -15.57 1.42 9.21
N LEU A 105 -16.15 2.63 9.12
CA LEU A 105 -17.57 2.83 9.36
C LEU A 105 -18.44 2.15 8.30
N LEU A 106 -18.07 2.25 7.03
CA LEU A 106 -18.79 1.60 5.94
C LEU A 106 -18.78 0.07 6.09
N ILE A 107 -17.62 -0.51 6.43
CA ILE A 107 -17.49 -1.95 6.68
C ILE A 107 -18.30 -2.37 7.91
N ALA A 108 -18.32 -1.55 8.97
CA ALA A 108 -19.12 -1.81 10.16
C ALA A 108 -20.63 -1.81 9.86
N VAL A 109 -21.09 -0.94 8.95
CA VAL A 109 -22.49 -0.89 8.51
C VAL A 109 -22.83 -2.06 7.57
N LYS A 110 -21.93 -2.41 6.66
CA LYS A 110 -22.13 -3.51 5.70
C LYS A 110 -20.81 -4.25 5.46
N ASN A 111 -20.67 -5.40 6.11
CA ASN A 111 -19.44 -6.20 6.09
C ASN A 111 -18.97 -6.59 4.68
N SER A 112 -19.91 -6.87 3.75
CA SER A 112 -19.60 -7.15 2.34
C SER A 112 -18.91 -6.01 1.57
N LEU A 113 -18.84 -4.79 2.12
CA LEU A 113 -18.06 -3.71 1.52
C LEU A 113 -16.55 -3.95 1.66
N GLN A 114 -16.09 -4.73 2.64
CA GLN A 114 -14.66 -5.00 2.85
C GLN A 114 -13.99 -5.56 1.58
N ASP A 115 -14.72 -6.35 0.79
CA ASP A 115 -14.22 -7.02 -0.43
C ASP A 115 -14.00 -6.08 -1.62
N TRP A 116 -14.46 -4.84 -1.50
CA TRP A 116 -14.41 -3.83 -2.56
C TRP A 116 -13.68 -2.56 -2.15
N MET A 117 -13.54 -2.29 -0.85
CA MET A 117 -12.94 -1.03 -0.41
C MET A 117 -11.41 -1.04 -0.55
N PRO A 118 -10.80 -0.01 -1.16
CA PRO A 118 -9.40 -0.05 -1.58
C PRO A 118 -8.42 -0.11 -0.41
N GLY A 119 -8.73 0.51 0.74
CA GLY A 119 -7.89 0.43 1.93
C GLY A 119 -7.89 -0.97 2.55
N ALA A 120 -9.05 -1.62 2.58
CA ALA A 120 -9.24 -2.97 3.09
C ALA A 120 -8.52 -3.99 2.19
N GLN A 121 -8.61 -3.84 0.86
CA GLN A 121 -7.85 -4.68 -0.08
C GLN A 121 -6.33 -4.52 0.10
N LEU A 122 -5.82 -3.28 0.14
CA LEU A 122 -4.39 -3.04 0.30
C LEU A 122 -3.88 -3.46 1.70
N SER A 123 -4.69 -3.28 2.75
CA SER A 123 -4.37 -3.76 4.10
C SER A 123 -4.37 -5.29 4.17
N ALA A 124 -5.30 -5.95 3.47
CA ALA A 124 -5.32 -7.41 3.37
C ALA A 124 -4.09 -7.94 2.62
N ILE A 125 -3.62 -7.26 1.57
CA ILE A 125 -2.34 -7.62 0.94
C ILE A 125 -1.21 -7.53 1.98
N ALA A 126 -1.14 -6.43 2.75
CA ALA A 126 -0.06 -6.22 3.73
C ALA A 126 -0.02 -7.30 4.83
N SER A 127 -1.18 -7.76 5.30
CA SER A 127 -1.29 -8.82 6.31
C SER A 127 -1.20 -10.24 5.74
N GLY A 128 -1.12 -10.40 4.41
CA GLY A 128 -1.05 -11.70 3.73
C GLY A 128 -2.40 -12.35 3.42
N GLY A 129 -3.51 -11.63 3.63
CA GLY A 129 -4.87 -12.07 3.33
C GLY A 129 -5.29 -13.31 4.14
N VAL A 130 -6.52 -13.78 3.91
CA VAL A 130 -6.97 -15.07 4.46
C VAL A 130 -6.72 -16.20 3.45
N PRO A 131 -6.48 -17.44 3.94
CA PRO A 131 -6.34 -18.61 3.08
C PRO A 131 -7.57 -18.80 2.18
N ARG A 132 -7.33 -19.26 0.95
CA ARG A 132 -8.37 -19.51 -0.07
C ARG A 132 -9.42 -20.49 0.46
N GLY A 133 -10.68 -20.06 0.53
CA GLY A 133 -11.81 -20.85 1.03
C GLY A 133 -12.28 -20.51 2.46
N MET A 134 -11.64 -19.56 3.15
CA MET A 134 -12.15 -19.04 4.42
C MET A 134 -13.35 -18.11 4.17
N THR A 135 -14.42 -18.24 4.96
CA THR A 135 -15.67 -17.46 4.80
C THR A 135 -15.61 -16.07 5.42
N THR A 136 -14.55 -15.75 6.15
CA THR A 136 -14.36 -14.48 6.85
C THR A 136 -12.99 -13.87 6.51
N GLY A 137 -13.00 -12.70 5.88
CA GLY A 137 -11.80 -11.98 5.46
C GLY A 137 -11.57 -12.01 3.95
N ILE A 138 -10.59 -11.23 3.49
CA ILE A 138 -10.32 -11.04 2.07
C ILE A 138 -9.24 -12.03 1.61
N GLU A 139 -9.57 -12.88 0.65
CA GLU A 139 -8.62 -13.83 0.06
C GLU A 139 -7.44 -13.06 -0.55
N TYR A 140 -6.21 -13.54 -0.32
CA TYR A 140 -5.00 -12.89 -0.83
C TYR A 140 -5.01 -12.67 -2.36
N SER A 141 -5.48 -13.64 -3.13
CA SER A 141 -5.60 -13.52 -4.58
C SER A 141 -6.63 -12.47 -5.01
N HIS A 142 -7.72 -12.34 -4.27
CA HIS A 142 -8.75 -11.34 -4.52
C HIS A 142 -8.23 -9.93 -4.17
N ALA A 143 -7.55 -9.81 -3.03
CA ALA A 143 -6.90 -8.57 -2.58
C ALA A 143 -5.90 -8.03 -3.61
N LEU A 144 -5.02 -8.90 -4.12
CA LEU A 144 -4.06 -8.54 -5.17
C LEU A 144 -4.74 -8.10 -6.47
N LEU A 145 -5.79 -8.79 -6.90
CA LEU A 145 -6.48 -8.49 -8.14
C LEU A 145 -7.24 -7.16 -8.03
N VAL A 146 -8.11 -7.02 -7.03
CA VAL A 146 -8.94 -5.83 -6.86
C VAL A 146 -8.10 -4.61 -6.46
N GLY A 147 -7.17 -4.77 -5.52
CA GLY A 147 -6.22 -3.73 -5.15
C GLY A 147 -5.33 -3.30 -6.33
N GLY A 148 -4.85 -4.27 -7.12
CA GLY A 148 -4.08 -4.03 -8.33
C GLY A 148 -4.86 -3.24 -9.38
N ILE A 149 -6.14 -3.57 -9.61
CA ILE A 149 -7.03 -2.83 -10.52
C ILE A 149 -7.21 -1.38 -10.05
N TYR A 150 -7.47 -1.13 -8.77
CA TYR A 150 -7.59 0.23 -8.23
C TYR A 150 -6.32 1.06 -8.47
N VAL A 151 -5.15 0.47 -8.21
CA VAL A 151 -3.86 1.12 -8.43
C VAL A 151 -3.61 1.39 -9.92
N ALA A 152 -3.91 0.42 -10.79
CA ALA A 152 -3.73 0.57 -12.24
C ALA A 152 -4.64 1.64 -12.84
N ILE A 153 -5.93 1.63 -12.49
CA ILE A 153 -6.89 2.64 -12.93
C ILE A 153 -6.48 4.02 -12.41
N GLY A 154 -6.14 4.13 -11.12
CA GLY A 154 -5.70 5.38 -10.51
C GLY A 154 -4.47 5.96 -11.21
N ALA A 155 -3.46 5.11 -11.47
CA ALA A 155 -2.25 5.50 -12.19
C ALA A 155 -2.53 5.93 -13.64
N ALA A 156 -3.42 5.22 -14.35
CA ALA A 156 -3.83 5.57 -15.71
C ALA A 156 -4.55 6.93 -15.75
N VAL A 157 -5.51 7.16 -14.85
CA VAL A 157 -6.25 8.43 -14.75
C VAL A 157 -5.30 9.58 -14.43
N ALA A 158 -4.40 9.40 -13.46
CA ALA A 158 -3.41 10.44 -13.12
C ALA A 158 -2.48 10.75 -14.29
N SER A 159 -1.97 9.72 -14.98
CA SER A 159 -1.10 9.89 -16.15
C SER A 159 -1.82 10.64 -17.27
N PHE A 160 -3.07 10.27 -17.53
CA PHE A 160 -3.89 10.90 -18.56
C PHE A 160 -4.23 12.36 -18.25
N LEU A 161 -4.62 12.68 -17.01
CA LEU A 161 -4.89 14.05 -16.57
C LEU A 161 -3.63 14.92 -16.65
N PHE A 162 -2.46 14.34 -16.38
CA PHE A 162 -1.19 15.04 -16.47
C PHE A 162 -0.80 15.35 -17.92
N VAL A 163 -1.04 14.43 -18.86
CA VAL A 163 -0.78 14.62 -20.30
C VAL A 163 -1.78 15.60 -20.95
N ARG A 164 -3.08 15.48 -20.65
CA ARG A 164 -4.12 16.32 -21.27
C ARG A 164 -4.14 17.76 -20.76
N ARG A 165 -3.64 18.02 -19.55
CA ARG A 165 -3.57 19.39 -19.01
C ARG A 165 -2.51 20.28 -19.67
N ASP A 166 -1.70 19.75 -20.59
CA ASP A 166 -0.63 20.50 -21.26
C ASP A 166 -1.00 21.10 -22.64
N VAL A 167 -2.29 21.36 -22.88
CA VAL A 167 -2.76 22.21 -24.00
C VAL A 167 -3.87 23.16 -23.52
N SER A 168 -3.50 24.09 -22.64
CA SER A 168 -4.18 25.37 -22.50
C SER A 168 -3.22 26.38 -21.84
N ASN A 169 -2.30 26.89 -22.65
CA ASN A 169 -1.68 28.20 -22.47
C ASN A 169 -1.75 28.89 -23.82
#